data_AF-A0A8G2L8S2-F1
#
_entry.id   AF-A0A8G2L8S2-F1
#
_cell.length_a   1.000
_cell.length_b   1.000
_cell.length_c   1.000
_cell.angle_alpha   90.00
_cell.angle_beta   90.00
_cell.angle_gamma   90.00
#
_symmetry.space_group_name_H-M   'P 1'
#
loop_
_entity.id
_entity.type
_entity.pdbx_description
1 polymer ?
#
loop_
_entity_poly.entity_id
_entity_poly.type
_entity_poly.pdbx_seq_one_letter_code
_entity_poly.pdbx_strand_id
1 'polypeptide(L)'
;MGKFESFEEINSWQKARIFNKRIYEITEKVSFKKDYDLVRQIRRASISISSNVAEGYERNTDKEFVYFLYIAKASAGEVRSQLYLALDLNYITKDEFDELFEDVSNISKLISGFIKYLNK
;
A
#
# COMPACT_ATOMS: atom_id res chain seq x y z
N MET A 1 -8.43 -16.68 12.51
CA MET A 1 -8.89 -15.30 12.85
C MET A 1 -9.36 -15.12 14.30
N GLY A 2 -8.46 -15.11 15.29
CA GLY A 2 -8.82 -15.06 16.72
C GLY A 2 -8.16 -13.95 17.54
N LYS A 3 -7.83 -12.78 16.94
CA LYS A 3 -7.13 -11.70 17.68
C LYS A 3 -7.56 -10.27 17.34
N PHE A 4 -8.21 -10.05 16.20
CA PHE A 4 -8.76 -8.76 15.80
C PHE A 4 -10.26 -8.90 15.65
N GLU A 5 -11.03 -7.96 16.18
CA GLU A 5 -12.49 -7.91 16.05
C GLU A 5 -12.94 -7.19 14.76
N SER A 6 -12.03 -6.44 14.15
CA SER A 6 -12.26 -5.77 12.87
C SER A 6 -10.95 -5.57 12.10
N PHE A 7 -11.01 -5.35 10.78
CA PHE A 7 -9.80 -5.10 9.99
C PHE A 7 -9.15 -3.75 10.35
N GLU A 8 -9.92 -2.82 10.92
CA GLU A 8 -9.50 -1.50 11.34
C GLU A 8 -8.45 -1.55 12.46
N GLU A 9 -8.37 -2.66 13.20
CA GLU A 9 -7.35 -2.90 14.23
C GLU A 9 -6.00 -3.38 13.64
N ILE A 10 -5.97 -3.74 12.35
CA ILE A 10 -4.78 -4.27 11.71
C ILE A 10 -3.82 -3.14 11.37
N ASN A 11 -2.64 -3.16 11.99
CA ASN A 11 -1.58 -2.16 11.80
C ASN A 11 -1.21 -1.90 10.32
N SER A 12 -1.13 -2.94 9.49
CA SER A 12 -0.84 -2.78 8.05
C SER A 12 -1.96 -2.03 7.32
N TRP A 13 -3.22 -2.25 7.69
CA TRP A 13 -4.36 -1.53 7.14
C TRP A 13 -4.34 -0.06 7.56
N GLN A 14 -4.16 0.23 8.86
CA GLN A 14 -4.14 1.59 9.38
C GLN A 14 -3.06 2.44 8.70
N LYS A 15 -1.85 1.89 8.55
CA LYS A 15 -0.75 2.58 7.86
C LYS A 15 -1.02 2.73 6.37
N ALA A 16 -1.56 1.71 5.70
CA ALA A 16 -1.95 1.80 4.29
C ALA A 16 -3.00 2.90 4.06
N ARG A 17 -3.99 3.03 4.95
CA ARG A 17 -5.00 4.11 4.88
C ARG A 17 -4.39 5.50 4.96
N ILE A 18 -3.43 5.71 5.87
CA ILE A 18 -2.71 6.99 5.98
C ILE A 18 -1.85 7.23 4.74
N PHE A 19 -1.15 6.20 4.27
CA PHE A 19 -0.32 6.26 3.07
C PHE A 19 -1.13 6.60 1.80
N ASN A 20 -2.35 6.07 1.66
CA ASN A 20 -3.25 6.43 0.56
C ASN A 20 -3.46 7.95 0.49
N LYS A 21 -3.72 8.59 1.63
CA LYS A 21 -3.89 10.04 1.69
C LYS A 21 -2.63 10.76 1.18
N ARG A 22 -1.44 10.32 1.60
CA ARG A 22 -0.16 10.88 1.13
C ARG A 22 0.01 10.73 -0.39
N ILE A 23 -0.37 9.59 -0.96
CA ILE A 23 -0.32 9.37 -2.42
C ILE A 23 -1.29 10.31 -3.15
N TYR A 24 -2.48 10.56 -2.61
CA TYR A 24 -3.39 11.55 -3.18
C TYR A 24 -2.78 12.96 -3.13
N GLU A 25 -2.22 13.36 -1.99
CA GLU A 25 -1.60 14.68 -1.81
C GLU A 25 -0.41 14.90 -2.75
N ILE A 26 0.50 13.93 -2.86
CA ILE A 26 1.70 14.08 -3.70
C ILE A 26 1.36 14.14 -5.20
N THR A 27 0.31 13.43 -5.62
CA THR A 27 -0.14 13.40 -7.02
C THR A 27 -0.92 14.65 -7.44
N GLU A 28 -1.31 15.53 -6.50
CA GLU A 28 -1.93 16.83 -6.80
C GLU A 28 -0.92 17.95 -7.12
N LYS A 29 0.39 17.66 -7.01
CA LYS A 29 1.44 18.60 -7.41
C LYS A 29 1.34 18.97 -8.88
N VAL A 30 1.66 20.21 -9.22
CA VAL A 30 1.53 20.73 -10.59
C VAL A 30 2.36 19.95 -11.61
N SER A 31 3.55 19.46 -11.21
CA SER A 31 4.41 18.60 -12.01
C SER A 31 3.80 17.21 -12.24
N PHE A 32 3.19 16.62 -11.21
CA PHE A 32 2.71 15.25 -11.23
C PHE A 32 1.30 15.12 -11.82
N LYS A 33 0.37 16.01 -11.44
CA LYS A 33 -1.06 15.90 -11.76
C LYS A 33 -1.42 15.89 -13.26
N LYS A 34 -0.46 16.24 -14.13
CA LYS A 34 -0.62 16.27 -15.59
C LYS A 34 -0.42 14.89 -16.22
N ASP A 35 0.29 13.98 -15.55
CA ASP A 35 0.43 12.59 -15.97
C ASP A 35 -0.73 11.77 -15.42
N TYR A 36 -1.86 11.82 -16.14
CA TYR A 36 -3.09 11.16 -15.71
C TYR A 36 -2.96 9.64 -15.58
N ASP A 37 -2.07 9.01 -16.35
CA ASP A 37 -1.88 7.57 -16.34
C ASP A 37 -1.12 7.13 -15.10
N LEU A 38 0.04 7.75 -14.82
CA LEU A 38 0.81 7.43 -13.62
C LEU A 38 0.05 7.79 -12.34
N VAL A 39 -0.61 8.96 -12.31
CA VAL A 39 -1.44 9.39 -11.17
C VAL A 39 -2.55 8.36 -10.91
N ARG A 40 -3.24 7.90 -11.96
CA ARG A 40 -4.31 6.91 -11.81
C ARG A 40 -3.77 5.57 -11.32
N GLN A 41 -2.67 5.10 -11.89
CA GLN A 41 -2.10 3.80 -11.52
C GLN A 41 -1.60 3.80 -10.07
N ILE A 42 -0.82 4.81 -9.65
CA ILE A 42 -0.27 4.84 -8.28
C ILE A 42 -1.36 5.01 -7.21
N ARG A 43 -2.41 5.80 -7.50
CA ARG A 43 -3.57 5.89 -6.60
C ARG A 43 -4.29 4.55 -6.46
N ARG A 44 -4.52 3.84 -7.58
CA ARG A 44 -5.16 2.51 -7.57
C ARG A 44 -4.31 1.49 -6.82
N ALA A 45 -3.02 1.44 -7.10
CA ALA A 45 -2.08 0.54 -6.44
C ALA A 45 -2.04 0.82 -4.93
N SER A 46 -1.98 2.09 -4.51
CA SER A 46 -2.02 2.46 -3.09
C SER A 46 -3.30 2.00 -2.40
N ILE A 47 -4.48 2.35 -2.96
CA ILE A 47 -5.80 1.95 -2.41
C ILE A 47 -5.89 0.43 -2.27
N SER A 48 -5.44 -0.28 -3.30
CA SER A 48 -5.44 -1.75 -3.36
C SER A 48 -4.76 -2.38 -2.14
N ILE A 49 -3.72 -1.76 -1.57
CA ILE A 49 -3.04 -2.29 -0.37
C ILE A 49 -4.04 -2.40 0.80
N SER A 50 -4.69 -1.30 1.18
CA SER A 50 -5.66 -1.31 2.28
C SER A 50 -6.92 -2.12 1.93
N SER A 51 -7.39 -2.03 0.69
CA SER A 51 -8.59 -2.75 0.23
C SER A 51 -8.41 -4.26 0.32
N ASN A 52 -7.26 -4.79 -0.09
CA ASN A 52 -6.99 -6.23 0.00
C ASN A 52 -6.75 -6.69 1.44
N VAL A 53 -6.20 -5.86 2.33
CA VAL A 53 -6.12 -6.23 3.76
C VAL A 53 -7.53 -6.35 4.36
N ALA A 54 -8.42 -5.39 4.08
CA ALA A 54 -9.80 -5.44 4.55
C ALA A 54 -10.58 -6.60 3.90
N GLU A 55 -10.53 -6.74 2.57
CA GLU A 55 -11.25 -7.81 1.86
C GLU A 55 -10.77 -9.19 2.30
N GLY A 56 -9.46 -9.36 2.49
CA GLY A 56 -8.90 -10.61 3.00
C GLY A 56 -9.35 -10.93 4.42
N TYR A 57 -9.46 -9.91 5.29
CA TYR A 57 -9.97 -10.09 6.64
C TYR A 57 -11.46 -10.43 6.64
N GLU A 58 -12.27 -9.94 5.70
CA GLU A 58 -13.67 -10.35 5.61
C GLU A 58 -13.84 -11.78 5.06
N ARG A 59 -12.75 -12.48 4.70
CA ARG A 59 -12.78 -13.90 4.33
C ARG A 59 -12.71 -14.78 5.58
N ASN A 60 -13.51 -15.84 5.63
CA ASN A 60 -13.68 -16.69 6.81
C ASN A 60 -12.52 -17.63 7.14
N THR A 61 -11.40 -17.59 6.38
CA THR A 61 -10.28 -18.52 6.57
C THR A 61 -8.93 -17.82 6.50
N ASP A 62 -7.97 -18.28 7.32
CA ASP A 62 -6.60 -17.74 7.31
C ASP A 62 -5.93 -17.97 5.94
N LYS A 63 -6.28 -19.05 5.22
CA LYS A 63 -5.78 -19.35 3.88
C LYS A 63 -6.21 -18.29 2.85
N GLU A 64 -7.49 -17.94 2.82
CA GLU A 64 -7.98 -16.88 1.95
C GLU A 64 -7.41 -15.52 2.36
N PHE A 65 -7.35 -15.25 3.67
CA PHE A 65 -6.77 -14.00 4.14
C PHE A 65 -5.31 -13.86 3.67
N VAL A 66 -4.49 -14.90 3.81
CA VAL A 66 -3.11 -14.92 3.31
C VAL A 66 -3.03 -14.64 1.81
N TYR A 67 -3.93 -15.20 1.00
CA TYR A 67 -3.98 -14.91 -0.45
C TYR A 67 -4.16 -13.41 -0.72
N PHE A 68 -5.12 -12.76 -0.06
CA PHE A 68 -5.36 -11.33 -0.19
C PHE A 68 -4.19 -10.48 0.35
N LEU A 69 -3.53 -10.92 1.43
CA LEU A 69 -2.32 -10.26 1.93
C LEU A 69 -1.17 -10.31 0.90
N TYR A 70 -1.05 -11.38 0.11
CA TYR A 70 -0.09 -11.42 -1.00
C TYR A 70 -0.43 -10.40 -2.10
N ILE A 71 -1.72 -10.21 -2.41
CA ILE A 71 -2.17 -9.17 -3.36
C ILE A 71 -1.81 -7.78 -2.81
N ALA A 72 -2.13 -7.51 -1.53
CA ALA A 72 -1.77 -6.25 -0.89
C ALA A 72 -0.26 -5.98 -0.93
N LYS A 73 0.56 -7.02 -0.69
CA LYS A 73 2.02 -6.95 -0.79
C LYS A 73 2.50 -6.69 -2.22
N ALA A 74 1.86 -7.29 -3.22
CA ALA A 74 2.15 -7.06 -4.63
C ALA A 74 1.85 -5.60 -5.02
N SER A 75 0.70 -5.05 -4.61
CA SER A 75 0.37 -3.64 -4.81
C SER A 75 1.36 -2.69 -4.13
N ALA A 76 1.87 -3.04 -2.94
CA ALA A 76 2.97 -2.29 -2.32
C ALA A 76 4.29 -2.35 -3.11
N GLY A 77 4.53 -3.43 -3.86
CA GLY A 77 5.62 -3.52 -4.84
C GLY A 77 5.40 -2.59 -6.04
N GLU A 78 4.18 -2.58 -6.58
CA GLU A 78 3.80 -1.72 -7.71
C GLU A 78 3.98 -0.23 -7.38
N VAL A 79 3.50 0.22 -6.20
CA VAL A 79 3.70 1.60 -5.74
C VAL A 79 5.18 1.95 -5.67
N ARG A 80 6.04 1.08 -5.12
CA ARG A 80 7.49 1.34 -5.06
C ARG A 80 8.08 1.53 -6.45
N SER A 81 7.67 0.73 -7.42
CA SER A 81 8.10 0.88 -8.81
C SER A 81 7.65 2.21 -9.41
N GLN A 82 6.41 2.62 -9.14
CA GLN A 82 5.85 3.89 -9.64
C GLN A 82 6.47 5.11 -8.95
N LEU A 83 6.89 5.01 -7.68
CA LEU A 83 7.64 6.07 -7.00
C LEU A 83 9.01 6.31 -7.66
N TYR A 84 9.71 5.26 -8.10
CA TYR A 84 10.94 5.43 -8.87
C TYR A 84 10.68 6.17 -10.18
N LEU A 85 9.64 5.77 -10.92
CA LEU A 85 9.28 6.46 -12.15
C LEU A 85 8.93 7.94 -11.90
N ALA A 86 8.19 8.24 -10.84
CA ALA A 86 7.89 9.61 -10.45
C ALA A 86 9.15 10.43 -10.09
N LEU A 87 10.15 9.79 -9.46
CA LEU A 87 11.44 10.40 -9.18
C LEU A 87 12.23 10.66 -10.48
N ASP A 88 12.32 9.67 -11.37
CA ASP A 88 13.04 9.76 -12.65
C ASP A 88 12.46 10.86 -13.56
N LEU A 89 11.15 11.05 -13.50
CA LEU A 89 10.43 12.12 -14.22
C LEU A 89 10.45 13.47 -13.50
N ASN A 90 11.14 13.58 -12.36
CA ASN A 90 11.21 14.78 -11.51
C ASN A 90 9.83 15.29 -11.05
N TYR A 91 8.86 14.39 -10.87
CA TYR A 91 7.52 14.74 -10.35
C TYR A 91 7.52 14.94 -8.84
N ILE A 92 8.43 14.25 -8.15
CA ILE A 92 8.66 14.32 -6.71
C ILE A 92 10.15 14.57 -6.43
N THR A 93 10.46 15.16 -5.28
CA THR A 93 11.85 15.34 -4.84
C THR A 93 12.44 14.03 -4.31
N LYS A 94 13.76 14.00 -4.11
CA LYS A 94 14.44 12.87 -3.49
C LYS A 94 13.96 12.63 -2.05
N ASP A 95 13.78 13.70 -1.26
CA ASP A 95 13.28 13.60 0.11
C ASP A 95 11.85 13.01 0.15
N GLU A 96 10.97 13.48 -0.74
CA GLU A 96 9.60 12.96 -0.85
C GLU A 96 9.57 11.50 -1.28
N PHE A 97 10.44 11.13 -2.22
CA PHE A 97 10.64 9.75 -2.61
C PHE A 97 11.06 8.91 -1.40
N ASP A 98 12.09 9.32 -0.65
CA ASP A 98 12.64 8.54 0.45
C ASP A 98 11.62 8.34 1.57
N GLU A 99 10.83 9.38 1.90
CA GLU A 99 9.74 9.27 2.86
C GLU A 99 8.63 8.31 2.40
N LEU A 100 8.14 8.47 1.16
CA LEU A 100 7.07 7.62 0.63
C LEU A 100 7.54 6.17 0.47
N PHE A 101 8.79 5.98 0.07
CA PHE A 101 9.41 4.68 -0.12
C PHE A 101 9.56 3.94 1.21
N GLU A 102 10.00 4.62 2.27
CA GLU A 102 10.12 4.03 3.59
C GLU A 102 8.75 3.64 4.17
N ASP A 103 7.74 4.50 4.01
CA ASP A 103 6.37 4.22 4.44
C ASP A 103 5.81 2.94 3.80
N VAL A 104 5.84 2.85 2.47
CA VAL A 104 5.30 1.67 1.76
C VAL A 104 6.14 0.42 2.01
N SER A 105 7.45 0.57 2.21
CA SER A 105 8.33 -0.53 2.60
C SER A 105 7.97 -1.06 3.98
N ASN A 106 7.66 -0.19 4.94
CA ASN A 106 7.22 -0.59 6.27
C ASN A 106 5.84 -1.26 6.26
N ILE A 107 4.90 -0.78 5.43
CA ILE A 107 3.62 -1.46 5.20
C ILE A 107 3.85 -2.88 4.64
N SER A 108 4.72 -3.02 3.63
CA SER A 108 5.06 -4.32 3.04
C SER A 108 5.71 -5.30 4.05
N LYS A 109 6.56 -4.79 4.96
CA LYS A 109 7.14 -5.57 6.06
C LYS A 109 6.06 -6.05 7.04
N LEU A 110 5.12 -5.18 7.43
CA LEU A 110 4.00 -5.56 8.30
C LEU A 110 3.12 -6.64 7.68
N ILE A 111 2.76 -6.48 6.40
CA ILE A 111 1.99 -7.50 5.64
C ILE A 111 2.76 -8.82 5.61
N SER A 112 4.07 -8.77 5.32
CA SER A 112 4.92 -9.97 5.28
C SER A 112 5.01 -10.67 6.65
N GLY A 113 5.09 -9.89 7.73
CA GLY A 113 5.05 -10.42 9.10
C GLY A 113 3.71 -11.08 9.41
N PHE A 114 2.61 -10.50 8.95
CA PHE A 114 1.27 -11.05 9.18
C PHE A 114 1.03 -12.34 8.41
N ILE A 115 1.45 -12.41 7.13
CA ILE A 115 1.44 -13.65 6.34
C ILE A 115 2.20 -14.77 7.07
N LYS A 116 3.40 -14.48 7.58
CA LYS A 116 4.20 -15.45 8.35
C LYS A 116 3.52 -15.89 9.64
N TYR A 117 2.73 -15.03 10.27
CA TYR A 117 1.98 -15.37 11.49
C TYR A 117 0.80 -16.29 11.18
N LEU A 118 0.05 -16.02 10.11
CA LEU A 118 -1.14 -16.81 9.72
C LEU A 118 -0.80 -18.18 9.11
N ASN A 119 0.39 -18.34 8.53
CA ASN A 119 0.87 -19.61 7.98
C ASN A 119 1.53 -20.54 9.02
N LYS A 120 1.56 -20.15 10.31
CA LYS A 120 2.04 -20.99 11.40
C LYS A 120 0.87 -21.75 12.02
#